data_AF-A0A510DX04-F1
#
_entry.id   AF-A0A510DX04-F1
#
_cell.length_a   1.000
_cell.length_b   1.000
_cell.length_c   1.000
_cell.angle_alpha   90.00
_cell.angle_beta   90.00
_cell.angle_gamma   90.00
#
_symmetry.space_group_name_H-M   'P 1'
#
loop_
_entity.id
_entity.type
_entity.pdbx_description
1 polymer ?
#
loop_
_entity_poly.entity_id
_entity_poly.type
_entity_poly.pdbx_seq_one_letter_code
_entity_poly.pdbx_strand_id
1 'polypeptide(L)'
;MSKEEISVPEAIAVGLGAIIGAGIFVLSGAAISLAGSYSILAFLFIGALSVLVAMSLGELTTIFPHEKGSTYSYVFKAFGHELGLLTGIMVYFSFSTSISAVAEGFGSYLSSALHEPSLSLIFAAILVVVLTLVNLSGVQKAAKTDLVLVAIKLSVLSVFIIFSFSFAFLHFSLSLRLNAFSDRSAPFLLL
;
A
#
# COMPACT_ATOMS: atom_id res chain seq x y z
N MET A 1 -36.55 0.28 -5.11
CA MET A 1 -35.37 -0.61 -5.03
C MET A 1 -34.22 0.24 -4.52
N SER A 2 -34.00 0.28 -3.20
CA SER A 2 -32.94 1.07 -2.58
C SER A 2 -31.60 0.51 -3.04
N LYS A 3 -30.87 1.25 -3.88
CA LYS A 3 -29.48 0.89 -4.20
C LYS A 3 -28.73 0.92 -2.88
N GLU A 4 -28.24 -0.23 -2.44
CA GLU A 4 -27.35 -0.30 -1.29
C GLU A 4 -26.02 0.37 -1.70
N GLU A 5 -25.90 1.65 -1.35
CA GLU A 5 -24.75 2.50 -1.62
C GLU A 5 -23.62 2.20 -0.63
N ILE A 6 -22.38 2.17 -1.12
CA ILE A 6 -21.19 2.03 -0.28
C ILE A 6 -21.07 3.29 0.57
N SER A 7 -20.96 3.13 1.89
CA SER A 7 -20.80 4.25 2.79
C SER A 7 -19.41 4.88 2.66
N VAL A 8 -19.28 6.16 3.02
CA VAL A 8 -17.99 6.89 2.94
C VAL A 8 -16.86 6.15 3.68
N PRO A 9 -17.05 5.62 4.90
CA PRO A 9 -15.99 4.87 5.59
C PRO A 9 -15.60 3.58 4.87
N GLU A 10 -16.56 2.86 4.28
CA GLU A 10 -16.28 1.65 3.49
C GLU A 10 -15.50 2.01 2.21
N ALA A 11 -15.84 3.11 1.55
CA ALA A 11 -15.11 3.59 0.37
C ALA A 11 -13.67 3.99 0.72
N ILE A 12 -13.47 4.69 1.85
CA ILE A 12 -12.13 5.04 2.36
C ILE A 12 -11.35 3.76 2.70
N ALA A 13 -12.00 2.77 3.33
CA ALA A 13 -11.36 1.51 3.68
C ALA A 13 -10.93 0.73 2.43
N VAL A 14 -11.74 0.67 1.38
CA VAL A 14 -11.33 0.03 0.12
C VAL A 14 -10.08 0.71 -0.47
N GLY A 15 -10.05 2.04 -0.47
CA GLY A 15 -8.87 2.81 -0.92
C GLY A 15 -7.62 2.55 -0.06
N LEU A 16 -7.74 2.66 1.27
CA LEU A 16 -6.65 2.38 2.19
C LEU A 16 -6.18 0.91 2.11
N GLY A 17 -7.10 -0.03 1.92
CA GLY A 17 -6.82 -1.45 1.78
C GLY A 17 -5.91 -1.75 0.60
N ALA A 18 -6.19 -1.11 -0.54
CA ALA A 18 -5.37 -1.20 -1.74
C ALA A 18 -3.98 -0.55 -1.56
N ILE A 19 -3.93 0.67 -1.01
CA ILE A 19 -2.67 1.42 -0.80
C ILE A 19 -1.76 0.71 0.20
N ILE A 20 -2.29 0.27 1.34
CA ILE A 20 -1.51 -0.40 2.39
C ILE A 20 -1.08 -1.79 1.92
N GLY A 21 -1.97 -2.53 1.26
CA GLY A 21 -1.69 -3.87 0.74
C GLY A 21 -0.50 -3.90 -0.22
N ALA A 22 -0.59 -3.15 -1.31
CA ALA A 22 0.46 -3.10 -2.33
C ALA A 22 1.68 -2.27 -1.87
N GLY A 23 1.44 -1.07 -1.35
CA GLY A 23 2.49 -0.11 -1.04
C GLY A 23 3.32 -0.49 0.19
N ILE A 24 2.67 -0.78 1.31
CA ILE A 24 3.39 -1.01 2.58
C ILE A 24 3.93 -2.43 2.65
N PHE A 25 3.10 -3.44 2.39
CA PHE A 25 3.55 -4.82 2.54
C PHE A 25 4.42 -5.31 1.37
N VAL A 26 4.13 -4.92 0.13
CA VAL A 26 4.94 -5.41 -1.01
C VAL A 26 6.05 -4.43 -1.36
N LEU A 27 5.70 -3.18 -1.66
CA LEU A 27 6.62 -2.25 -2.30
C LEU A 27 7.65 -1.64 -1.34
N SER A 28 7.34 -1.51 -0.05
CA SER A 28 8.27 -0.90 0.92
C SER A 28 9.55 -1.71 1.09
N GLY A 29 9.47 -3.05 1.05
CA GLY A 29 10.65 -3.90 1.09
C GLY A 29 11.59 -3.65 -0.10
N ALA A 30 11.03 -3.55 -1.31
CA ALA A 30 11.78 -3.23 -2.52
C ALA A 30 12.34 -1.81 -2.51
N ALA A 31 11.58 -0.83 -1.99
CA ALA A 31 12.05 0.54 -1.86
C ALA A 31 13.24 0.65 -0.89
N ILE A 32 13.19 -0.05 0.24
CA ILE A 32 14.26 -0.08 1.24
C ILE A 32 15.49 -0.83 0.70
N SER A 33 15.31 -1.93 -0.05
CA SER A 33 16.46 -2.66 -0.60
C SER A 33 17.22 -1.86 -1.66
N LEU A 34 16.53 -1.00 -2.43
CA LEU A 34 17.12 -0.16 -3.46
C LEU A 34 17.69 1.16 -2.91
N ALA A 35 16.94 1.87 -2.07
CA ALA A 35 17.29 3.21 -1.61
C ALA A 35 17.81 3.27 -0.17
N GLY A 36 17.76 2.18 0.58
CA GLY A 36 18.14 2.14 1.99
C GLY A 36 17.36 3.16 2.82
N SER A 37 18.09 3.91 3.67
CA SER A 37 17.52 4.97 4.51
C SER A 37 16.90 6.13 3.72
N TYR A 38 17.27 6.31 2.45
CA TYR A 38 16.71 7.38 1.60
C TYR A 38 15.31 7.05 1.06
N SER A 39 14.81 5.82 1.26
CA SER A 39 13.45 5.42 0.89
C SER A 39 12.37 6.33 1.51
N ILE A 40 12.61 6.88 2.71
CA ILE A 40 11.68 7.80 3.37
C ILE A 40 11.48 9.10 2.58
N LEU A 41 12.53 9.64 1.96
CA LEU A 41 12.43 10.82 1.10
C LEU A 41 11.60 10.53 -0.15
N ALA A 42 11.78 9.35 -0.75
CA ALA A 42 10.98 8.93 -1.89
C ALA A 42 9.49 8.82 -1.55
N PHE A 43 9.16 8.22 -0.39
CA PHE A 43 7.78 8.14 0.08
C PHE A 43 7.16 9.51 0.37
N LEU A 44 7.90 10.43 0.98
CA LEU A 44 7.43 11.79 1.23
C LEU A 44 7.14 12.54 -0.08
N PHE A 45 8.04 12.42 -1.06
CA PHE A 45 7.89 13.06 -2.36
C PHE A 45 6.68 12.52 -3.13
N ILE A 46 6.55 11.18 -3.24
CA ILE A 46 5.39 10.53 -3.89
C ILE A 46 4.09 10.86 -3.13
N GLY A 47 4.14 10.91 -1.80
CA GLY A 47 3.00 11.28 -0.96
C GLY A 47 2.50 12.69 -1.25
N ALA A 48 3.41 13.66 -1.35
CA ALA A 48 3.07 15.04 -1.71
C ALA A 48 2.46 15.13 -3.12
N LEU A 49 3.04 14.44 -4.11
CA LEU A 49 2.47 14.37 -5.46
C LEU A 49 1.08 13.71 -5.48
N SER A 50 0.87 12.68 -4.67
CA SER A 50 -0.41 11.97 -4.58
C SER A 50 -1.51 12.86 -4.03
N VAL A 51 -1.21 13.77 -3.10
CA VAL A 51 -2.18 14.76 -2.60
C VAL A 51 -2.62 15.69 -3.72
N LEU A 52 -1.69 16.20 -4.55
CA LEU A 52 -2.02 17.06 -5.69
C LEU A 52 -2.93 16.34 -6.70
N VAL A 53 -2.62 15.08 -7.00
CA VAL A 53 -3.45 14.24 -7.88
C VAL A 53 -4.84 14.00 -7.27
N ALA A 54 -4.90 13.71 -5.97
CA ALA A 54 -6.17 13.50 -5.26
C ALA A 54 -7.04 14.76 -5.25
N MET A 55 -6.44 15.95 -5.09
CA MET A 55 -7.17 17.21 -5.15
C MET A 55 -7.75 17.47 -6.55
N SER A 56 -6.96 17.26 -7.61
CA SER A 56 -7.43 17.40 -8.99
C SER A 56 -8.57 16.43 -9.33
N LEU A 57 -8.46 15.16 -8.91
CA LEU A 57 -9.53 14.18 -9.08
C LEU A 57 -10.75 14.50 -8.19
N GLY A 58 -10.54 15.12 -7.03
CA GLY A 58 -11.58 15.64 -6.15
C GLY A 58 -12.43 16.72 -6.84
N GLU A 59 -11.80 17.70 -7.49
CA GLU A 59 -12.53 18.70 -8.27
C GLU A 59 -13.34 18.06 -9.39
N LEU A 60 -12.72 17.12 -10.12
CA LEU A 60 -13.35 16.46 -11.27
C LEU A 60 -14.55 15.57 -10.88
N THR A 61 -14.45 14.87 -9.74
CA THR A 61 -15.55 14.07 -9.19
C THR A 61 -16.72 14.93 -8.72
N THR A 62 -16.48 16.15 -8.23
CA THR A 62 -17.56 17.09 -7.88
C THR A 62 -18.26 17.69 -9.10
N ILE A 63 -17.54 17.88 -10.21
CA ILE A 63 -18.11 18.35 -11.49
C ILE A 63 -18.96 17.25 -12.15
N PHE A 64 -18.54 15.99 -12.05
CA PHE A 64 -19.19 14.83 -12.68
C PHE A 64 -19.65 13.76 -11.67
N PRO A 65 -20.60 14.08 -10.76
CA PRO A 65 -20.91 13.24 -9.58
C PRO A 65 -21.64 11.93 -9.89
N HIS A 66 -22.23 11.80 -11.09
CA HIS A 66 -23.00 10.61 -11.48
C HIS A 66 -22.28 9.73 -12.49
N GLU A 67 -21.10 10.14 -12.94
CA GLU A 67 -20.31 9.38 -13.90
C GLU A 67 -19.67 8.16 -13.23
N LYS A 68 -19.82 7.01 -13.88
CA LYS A 68 -19.19 5.75 -13.48
C LYS A 68 -18.10 5.42 -14.50
N GLY A 69 -17.07 4.69 -14.08
CA GLY A 69 -16.03 4.21 -15.00
C GLY A 69 -14.62 4.75 -14.76
N SER A 70 -14.33 5.34 -13.60
CA SER A 70 -12.99 5.86 -13.26
C SER A 70 -12.55 7.01 -14.19
N THR A 71 -11.25 7.33 -14.19
CA THR A 71 -10.62 8.44 -14.91
C THR A 71 -10.93 8.45 -16.41
N TYR A 72 -11.22 7.28 -17.00
CA TYR A 72 -11.67 7.12 -18.39
C TYR A 72 -12.83 8.06 -18.73
N SER A 73 -13.88 8.10 -17.90
CA SER A 73 -15.11 8.83 -18.20
C SER A 73 -14.87 10.34 -18.26
N TYR A 74 -13.92 10.84 -17.48
CA TYR A 74 -13.55 12.25 -17.50
C TYR A 74 -12.75 12.63 -18.75
N VAL A 75 -11.78 11.81 -19.14
CA VAL A 75 -10.99 12.03 -20.36
C VAL A 75 -11.87 11.92 -21.59
N PHE A 76 -12.78 10.94 -21.63
CA PHE A 76 -13.74 10.77 -22.71
C PHE A 76 -14.59 12.03 -22.93
N LYS A 77 -15.06 12.67 -21.85
CA LYS A 77 -15.86 13.90 -21.95
C LYS A 77 -15.05 15.11 -22.37
N ALA A 78 -13.81 15.23 -21.87
CA ALA A 78 -12.98 16.39 -22.15
C ALA A 78 -12.36 16.36 -23.56
N PHE A 79 -11.98 15.18 -24.04
CA PHE A 79 -11.14 15.02 -25.23
C PHE A 79 -11.72 14.08 -26.30
N GLY A 80 -12.88 13.47 -26.06
CA GLY A 80 -13.57 12.61 -27.01
C GLY A 80 -13.16 11.13 -26.94
N HIS A 81 -13.65 10.36 -27.91
CA HIS A 81 -13.65 8.90 -27.87
C HIS A 81 -12.26 8.27 -27.88
N GLU A 82 -11.35 8.76 -28.75
CA GLU A 82 -10.03 8.14 -28.95
C GLU A 82 -9.15 8.21 -27.70
N LEU A 83 -9.04 9.40 -27.10
CA LEU A 83 -8.25 9.62 -25.88
C LEU A 83 -8.92 9.01 -24.64
N GLY A 84 -10.25 8.97 -24.63
CA GLY A 84 -11.00 8.16 -23.67
C GLY A 84 -10.56 6.70 -23.72
N LEU A 85 -10.70 6.04 -24.88
CA LEU A 85 -10.34 4.63 -25.05
C LEU A 85 -8.91 4.32 -24.60
N LEU A 86 -7.94 5.14 -25.01
CA LEU A 86 -6.54 4.99 -24.63
C LEU A 86 -6.38 5.01 -23.09
N THR A 87 -7.03 5.97 -22.42
CA THR A 87 -6.99 6.07 -20.96
C THR A 87 -7.62 4.84 -20.30
N GLY A 88 -8.72 4.32 -20.85
CA GLY A 88 -9.36 3.10 -20.36
C GLY A 88 -8.42 1.89 -20.40
N ILE A 89 -7.68 1.72 -21.50
CA ILE A 89 -6.68 0.66 -21.64
C ILE A 89 -5.54 0.84 -20.63
N MET A 90 -5.04 2.06 -20.46
CA MET A 90 -3.99 2.35 -19.46
C MET A 90 -4.43 2.04 -18.04
N VAL A 91 -5.66 2.42 -17.67
CA VAL A 91 -6.24 2.14 -16.36
C VAL A 91 -6.40 0.62 -16.15
N TYR A 92 -6.83 -0.11 -17.17
CA TYR A 92 -6.95 -1.57 -17.10
C TYR A 92 -5.59 -2.24 -16.80
N PHE A 93 -4.54 -1.88 -17.54
CA PHE A 93 -3.20 -2.40 -17.28
C PHE A 93 -2.66 -1.98 -15.91
N SER A 94 -2.90 -0.74 -15.49
CA SER A 94 -2.51 -0.27 -14.16
C SER A 94 -3.11 -1.13 -13.05
N PHE A 95 -4.41 -1.47 -13.14
CA PHE A 95 -5.04 -2.36 -12.16
C PHE A 95 -4.54 -3.80 -12.28
N SER A 96 -4.31 -4.31 -13.50
CA SER A 96 -3.77 -5.65 -13.72
C SER A 96 -2.38 -5.84 -13.09
N THR A 97 -1.48 -4.86 -13.27
CA THR A 97 -0.16 -4.84 -12.63
C THR A 97 -0.27 -4.76 -11.11
N SER A 98 -1.20 -3.93 -10.59
CA SER A 98 -1.42 -3.82 -9.15
C SER A 98 -1.89 -5.15 -8.53
N ILE A 99 -2.85 -5.84 -9.14
CA ILE A 99 -3.32 -7.15 -8.69
C ILE A 99 -2.18 -8.17 -8.71
N SER A 100 -1.35 -8.15 -9.76
CA SER A 100 -0.20 -9.05 -9.89
C SER A 100 0.82 -8.83 -8.78
N ALA A 101 1.17 -7.57 -8.48
CA ALA A 101 2.11 -7.23 -7.41
C ALA A 101 1.61 -7.67 -6.03
N VAL A 102 0.32 -7.46 -5.73
CA VAL A 102 -0.27 -7.91 -4.46
C VAL A 102 -0.30 -9.43 -4.36
N ALA A 103 -0.64 -10.13 -5.44
CA ALA A 103 -0.66 -11.58 -5.47
C ALA A 103 0.74 -12.18 -5.29
N GLU A 104 1.74 -11.64 -5.98
CA GLU A 104 3.15 -12.04 -5.83
C GLU A 104 3.65 -11.79 -4.40
N GLY A 105 3.33 -10.63 -3.83
CA GLY A 105 3.63 -10.32 -2.44
C GLY A 105 3.05 -11.36 -1.49
N PHE A 106 1.76 -11.67 -1.60
CA PHE A 106 1.12 -12.71 -0.79
C PHE A 106 1.75 -14.09 -0.98
N GLY A 107 1.97 -14.49 -2.25
CA GLY A 107 2.59 -15.78 -2.57
C GLY A 107 3.97 -15.93 -1.94
N SER A 108 4.78 -14.86 -1.98
CA SER A 108 6.12 -14.85 -1.38
C SER A 108 6.07 -14.95 0.16
N TYR A 109 5.13 -14.27 0.81
CA TYR A 109 4.95 -14.35 2.26
C TYR A 109 4.50 -15.74 2.70
N LEU A 110 3.49 -16.30 2.03
CA LEU A 110 2.94 -17.60 2.40
C LEU A 110 3.92 -18.74 2.14
N SER A 111 4.60 -18.71 0.99
CA SER A 111 5.64 -19.70 0.67
C SER A 111 6.81 -19.64 1.64
N SER A 112 7.24 -18.44 2.06
CA SER A 112 8.29 -18.28 3.08
C SER A 112 7.84 -18.80 4.44
N ALA A 113 6.59 -18.53 4.85
CA ALA A 113 6.04 -19.02 6.12
C ALA A 113 5.95 -20.56 6.17
N LEU A 114 5.68 -21.20 5.02
CA LEU A 114 5.61 -22.65 4.88
C LEU A 114 6.95 -23.30 4.54
N HIS A 115 8.04 -22.52 4.41
CA HIS A 115 9.37 -22.97 3.99
C HIS A 115 9.40 -23.67 2.61
N GLU A 116 8.47 -23.31 1.72
CA GLU A 116 8.31 -23.91 0.39
C GLU A 116 8.31 -22.83 -0.71
N PRO A 117 9.48 -22.24 -1.03
CA PRO A 117 9.58 -21.10 -1.95
C PRO A 117 9.15 -21.43 -3.40
N SER A 118 9.21 -22.69 -3.80
CA SER A 118 8.78 -23.17 -5.12
C SER A 118 7.28 -22.97 -5.37
N LEU A 119 6.47 -22.85 -4.30
CA LEU A 119 5.02 -22.73 -4.38
C LEU A 119 4.52 -21.28 -4.43
N SER A 120 5.42 -20.28 -4.38
CA SER A 120 5.05 -18.86 -4.36
C SER A 120 4.07 -18.47 -5.47
N LEU A 121 4.38 -18.87 -6.72
CA LEU A 121 3.54 -18.59 -7.89
C LEU A 121 2.16 -19.26 -7.79
N ILE A 122 2.12 -20.49 -7.27
CA ILE A 122 0.88 -21.25 -7.10
C ILE A 122 -0.02 -20.55 -6.06
N PHE A 123 0.54 -20.11 -4.94
CA PHE A 123 -0.21 -19.37 -3.93
C PHE A 123 -0.71 -18.01 -4.43
N ALA A 124 0.09 -17.28 -5.21
CA ALA A 124 -0.33 -16.06 -5.88
C ALA A 124 -1.53 -16.31 -6.81
N ALA A 125 -1.45 -17.33 -7.66
CA ALA A 125 -2.52 -17.70 -8.58
C ALA A 125 -3.81 -18.11 -7.85
N ILE A 126 -3.69 -18.95 -6.81
CA ILE A 126 -4.83 -19.35 -5.97
C ILE A 126 -5.49 -18.13 -5.34
N LEU A 127 -4.71 -17.18 -4.80
CA LEU A 127 -5.27 -15.97 -4.22
C LEU A 127 -6.10 -15.18 -5.23
N VAL A 128 -5.58 -14.96 -6.45
CA VAL A 128 -6.30 -14.22 -7.49
C VAL A 128 -7.62 -14.92 -7.84
N VAL A 129 -7.62 -16.24 -8.00
CA VAL A 129 -8.84 -17.01 -8.28
C VAL A 129 -9.85 -16.89 -7.13
N VAL A 130 -9.41 -17.09 -5.88
CA VAL A 130 -10.27 -17.00 -4.70
C VAL A 130 -10.87 -15.60 -4.57
N LEU A 131 -10.06 -14.55 -4.67
CA LEU A 131 -10.54 -13.17 -4.58
C LEU A 131 -11.48 -12.81 -5.73
N THR A 132 -11.25 -13.35 -6.92
CA THR A 132 -12.16 -13.18 -8.06
C THR A 132 -13.53 -13.81 -7.76
N LEU A 133 -13.56 -15.05 -7.24
CA LEU A 133 -14.81 -15.73 -6.86
C LEU A 133 -15.56 -14.99 -5.74
N VAL A 134 -14.82 -14.46 -4.75
CA VAL A 134 -15.40 -13.63 -3.68
C VAL A 134 -16.00 -12.34 -4.27
N ASN A 135 -15.30 -11.68 -5.20
CA ASN A 135 -15.78 -10.46 -5.82
C ASN A 135 -17.05 -10.70 -6.65
N LEU A 136 -17.14 -11.82 -7.36
CA LEU A 136 -18.36 -12.23 -8.08
C LEU A 136 -19.57 -12.45 -7.16
N SER A 137 -19.34 -12.74 -5.87
CA SER A 137 -20.40 -12.95 -4.88
C SER A 137 -20.98 -11.65 -4.29
N GLY A 138 -20.37 -10.49 -4.58
CA GLY A 138 -20.92 -9.17 -4.27
C GLY A 138 -19.91 -8.17 -3.70
N VAL A 139 -19.73 -7.06 -4.42
CA VAL A 139 -18.79 -5.98 -4.06
C VAL A 139 -19.07 -5.33 -2.70
N GLN A 140 -20.32 -5.30 -2.25
CA GLN A 140 -20.70 -4.70 -0.97
C GLN A 140 -20.19 -5.51 0.23
N LYS A 141 -20.24 -6.84 0.13
CA LYS A 141 -19.68 -7.72 1.15
C LYS A 141 -18.17 -7.55 1.22
N ALA A 142 -17.52 -7.45 0.05
CA ALA A 142 -16.09 -7.16 -0.03
C ALA A 142 -15.73 -5.83 0.64
N ALA A 143 -16.48 -4.75 0.39
CA ALA A 143 -16.24 -3.45 1.01
C ALA A 143 -16.35 -3.47 2.54
N LYS A 144 -17.35 -4.18 3.08
CA LYS A 144 -17.50 -4.37 4.53
C LYS A 144 -16.36 -5.19 5.14
N THR A 145 -15.93 -6.24 4.46
CA THR A 145 -14.77 -7.04 4.87
C THR A 145 -13.49 -6.21 4.85
N ASP A 146 -13.31 -5.35 3.83
CA ASP A 146 -12.15 -4.48 3.72
C ASP A 146 -12.05 -3.48 4.87
N LEU A 147 -13.17 -2.95 5.37
CA LEU A 147 -13.18 -2.09 6.56
C LEU A 147 -12.54 -2.79 7.76
N VAL A 148 -12.94 -4.03 8.02
CA VAL A 148 -12.37 -4.83 9.12
C VAL A 148 -10.89 -5.14 8.86
N LEU A 149 -10.54 -5.53 7.65
CA LEU A 149 -9.15 -5.85 7.29
C LEU A 149 -8.23 -4.64 7.42
N VAL A 150 -8.68 -3.44 7.02
CA VAL A 150 -7.89 -2.21 7.17
C VAL A 150 -7.71 -1.85 8.64
N ALA A 151 -8.75 -1.98 9.46
CA ALA A 151 -8.62 -1.76 10.90
C ALA A 151 -7.56 -2.68 11.53
N ILE A 152 -7.54 -3.96 11.14
CA ILE A 152 -6.52 -4.92 11.56
C ILE A 152 -5.13 -4.50 11.04
N LYS A 153 -4.99 -4.20 9.74
CA LYS A 153 -3.72 -3.78 9.12
C LYS A 153 -3.13 -2.55 9.82
N LEU A 154 -3.95 -1.53 10.09
CA LEU A 154 -3.52 -0.31 10.78
C LEU A 154 -3.13 -0.58 12.24
N SER A 155 -3.82 -1.49 12.92
CA SER A 155 -3.47 -1.91 14.28
C SER A 155 -2.10 -2.58 14.30
N VAL A 156 -1.86 -3.54 13.40
CA VAL A 156 -0.56 -4.22 13.25
C VAL A 156 0.56 -3.22 12.94
N LEU A 157 0.31 -2.30 12.00
CA LEU A 157 1.30 -1.28 11.64
C LEU A 157 1.61 -0.33 12.80
N SER A 158 0.59 0.06 13.58
CA SER A 158 0.77 0.92 14.76
C SER A 158 1.65 0.23 15.82
N VAL A 159 1.38 -1.05 16.11
CA VAL A 159 2.21 -1.85 17.01
C VAL A 159 3.64 -1.96 16.49
N PHE A 160 3.82 -2.21 15.20
CA PHE A 160 5.13 -2.29 14.56
C PHE A 160 5.92 -0.99 14.67
N ILE A 161 5.27 0.17 14.48
CA ILE A 161 5.90 1.50 14.61
C ILE A 161 6.33 1.75 16.06
N ILE A 162 5.45 1.48 17.04
CA ILE A 162 5.75 1.67 18.46
C ILE A 162 6.94 0.79 18.88
N PHE A 163 6.92 -0.48 18.49
CA PHE A 163 8.00 -1.41 18.78
C PHE A 163 9.32 -0.98 18.13
N SER A 164 9.29 -0.62 16.85
CA SER A 164 10.47 -0.16 16.10
C SER A 164 11.08 1.09 16.71
N PHE A 165 10.25 2.06 17.10
CA PHE A 165 10.70 3.29 17.76
C PHE A 165 11.34 3.00 19.13
N SER A 166 10.70 2.16 19.95
CA SER A 166 11.23 1.76 21.26
C SER A 166 12.59 1.07 21.14
N PHE A 167 12.72 0.15 20.19
CA PHE A 167 13.97 -0.56 19.93
C PHE A 167 15.08 0.38 19.42
N ALA A 168 14.76 1.27 18.48
CA ALA A 168 15.70 2.25 17.96
C ALA A 168 16.19 3.22 19.05
N PHE A 169 15.28 3.69 19.91
CA PHE A 169 15.61 4.57 21.03
C PHE A 169 16.54 3.88 22.05
N LEU A 170 16.27 2.61 22.37
CA LEU A 170 17.11 1.82 23.26
C LEU A 170 18.53 1.67 22.70
N HIS A 171 18.65 1.29 21.42
CA HIS A 171 19.94 1.11 20.76
C HIS A 171 20.73 2.42 20.64
N PHE A 172 20.06 3.52 20.28
CA PHE A 172 20.67 4.85 20.26
C PHE A 172 21.20 5.25 21.65
N SER A 173 20.40 5.05 22.71
CA SER A 173 20.82 5.35 24.08
C SER A 173 22.01 4.50 24.55
N LEU A 174 22.08 3.24 24.13
CA LEU A 174 23.18 2.33 24.44
C LEU A 174 24.46 2.72 23.69
N SER A 175 24.35 3.10 22.42
CA SER A 175 25.49 3.56 21.61
C SER A 175 26.14 4.83 22.20
N LEU A 176 25.32 5.77 22.70
CA LEU A 176 25.81 6.96 23.39
C LEU A 176 26.52 6.62 24.71
N ARG A 177 26.01 5.63 25.45
CA ARG A 177 26.64 5.18 26.70
C ARG A 177 27.98 4.46 26.47
N LEU A 178 28.09 3.65 25.42
CA LEU A 178 29.33 2.94 25.08
C LEU A 178 30.40 3.90 24.56
N ASN A 179 30.03 4.87 23.71
CA ASN A 179 30.97 5.90 23.25
C ASN A 179 31.46 6.79 24.40
N ALA A 180 30.59 7.14 25.34
CA ALA A 180 30.98 7.90 26.54
C ALA A 180 31.89 7.10 27.50
N PHE A 181 31.81 5.76 27.49
CA PHE A 181 32.68 4.91 28.30
C PHE A 181 34.04 4.67 27.63
N SER A 182 34.08 4.51 26.30
CA SER A 182 35.31 4.38 25.51
C SER A 182 36.18 5.64 25.57
N ASP A 183 35.57 6.82 25.58
CA ASP A 183 36.27 8.11 25.71
C ASP A 183 36.88 8.29 27.13
N ARG A 184 36.23 7.71 28.16
CA ARG A 184 36.76 7.70 29.53
C ARG A 184 37.90 6.72 29.78
N SER A 185 38.07 5.68 28.96
CA SER A 185 39.16 4.70 29.09
C SER A 185 40.40 5.02 28.24
N ALA A 186 40.31 5.98 27.31
CA ALA A 186 41.43 6.43 26.49
C ALA A 186 42.55 7.22 27.23
N PRO A 187 42.33 7.99 28.32
CA PRO A 187 43.40 8.80 28.92
C PRO A 187 44.43 8.01 29.74
N PHE A 188 44.26 6.71 29.95
CA PHE A 188 45.16 5.90 30.81
C PHE A 188 46.21 5.07 30.04
N LEU A 189 46.21 5.10 28.70
CA LEU A 189 47.15 4.36 27.83
C LEU A 189 48.27 5.24 27.23
N LEU A 190 48.42 6.49 27.67
CA LEU A 190 49.47 7.43 27.24
C LEU A 190 50.43 7.86 28.36
N LEU A 191 50.54 7.07 29.43
CA LEU A 191 51.59 7.17 30.47
C LEU A 191 52.26 5.80 30.62
#